data_AF-A0A0C9U079-F1
#
_entry.id   AF-A0A0C9U079-F1
#
_cell.length_a   1.000
_cell.length_b   1.000
_cell.length_c   1.000
_cell.angle_alpha   90.00
_cell.angle_beta   90.00
_cell.angle_gamma   90.00
#
_symmetry.space_group_name_H-M   'P 1'
#
loop_
_entity.id
_entity.type
_entity.pdbx_description
1 polymer ?
#
loop_
_entity_poly.entity_id
_entity_poly.type
_entity_poly.pdbx_seq_one_letter_code
_entity_poly.pdbx_strand_id
1 'polypeptide(L)'
;MLGNEGTSDDESDEEATPGSPFRQRKRVRVVQLAWRSQWLVDILRYIDNHYRHEACPLQGKRGNAAHERVHARPRVDYTRVPKNLPCNFYDDNWYYSLNDYERYELNAAPEWYPSD
;
A
#
# COMPACT_ATOMS: atom_id res chain seq x y z
N MET A 1 38.66 -18.63 -5.76
CA MET A 1 37.32 -18.80 -6.34
C MET A 1 36.30 -18.39 -5.28
N LEU A 2 35.85 -17.14 -5.34
CA LEU A 2 34.71 -16.58 -4.60
C LEU A 2 34.12 -15.54 -5.56
N GLY A 3 32.85 -15.73 -5.90
CA GLY A 3 32.14 -14.98 -6.95
C GLY A 3 31.89 -13.55 -6.52
N ASN A 4 32.31 -12.62 -7.39
CA ASN A 4 32.25 -11.19 -7.15
C ASN A 4 31.54 -10.53 -8.33
N GLU A 5 30.30 -10.92 -8.61
CA GLU A 5 29.50 -10.35 -9.69
C GLU A 5 28.02 -10.59 -9.40
N GLY A 6 27.33 -9.53 -8.98
CA GLY A 6 25.92 -9.59 -8.62
C GLY A 6 25.36 -8.30 -8.03
N THR A 7 25.85 -7.13 -8.44
CA THR A 7 25.13 -5.86 -8.26
C THR A 7 24.37 -5.60 -9.56
N SER A 8 23.09 -5.95 -9.55
CA SER A 8 22.14 -5.58 -10.61
C SER A 8 21.88 -4.08 -10.51
N ASP A 9 22.11 -3.41 -11.64
CA ASP A 9 21.97 -2.00 -11.89
C ASP A 9 20.60 -1.78 -12.57
N ASP A 10 19.57 -1.40 -11.81
CA ASP A 10 18.29 -0.80 -12.25
C ASP A 10 17.45 -0.54 -10.96
N GLU A 11 17.05 0.65 -10.53
CA GLU A 11 16.59 1.82 -11.27
C GLU A 11 17.08 3.12 -10.62
N SER A 12 17.55 4.05 -11.46
CA SER A 12 17.78 5.44 -11.09
C SER A 12 16.43 6.18 -10.99
N ASP A 13 15.81 6.25 -9.81
CA ASP A 13 14.85 7.32 -9.52
C ASP A 13 15.69 8.54 -9.13
N GLU A 14 15.74 9.56 -9.99
CA GLU A 14 16.55 10.77 -9.89
C GLU A 14 16.63 11.26 -8.44
N GLU A 15 17.69 10.83 -7.77
CA GLU A 15 17.86 11.05 -6.34
C GLU A 15 18.07 12.55 -6.16
N ALA A 16 17.17 13.17 -5.40
CA ALA A 16 17.18 14.59 -5.10
C ALA A 16 18.61 15.07 -4.84
N THR A 17 19.11 15.91 -5.75
CA THR A 17 20.46 16.51 -5.72
C THR A 17 20.93 16.76 -4.28
N PRO A 18 22.09 16.22 -3.85
CA PRO A 18 22.59 16.42 -2.50
C PRO A 18 22.92 17.90 -2.31
N GLY A 19 22.04 18.63 -1.62
CA GLY A 19 22.19 20.07 -1.39
C GLY A 19 20.90 20.89 -1.49
N SER A 20 19.78 20.32 -1.95
CA SER A 20 18.50 21.05 -1.93
C SER A 20 17.95 21.14 -0.49
N PRO A 21 17.73 22.35 0.07
CA PRO A 21 17.11 22.53 1.38
C PRO A 21 15.62 22.11 1.39
N PHE A 22 15.06 21.80 0.23
CA PHE A 22 13.70 21.31 0.07
C PHE A 22 13.72 19.88 -0.44
N ARG A 23 13.83 18.91 0.48
CA ARG A 23 13.33 17.54 0.23
C ARG A 23 11.81 17.65 0.07
N GLN A 24 11.35 17.98 -1.13
CA GLN A 24 9.93 18.13 -1.41
C GLN A 24 9.26 16.78 -1.15
N ARG A 25 8.20 16.79 -0.33
CA ARG A 25 7.39 15.60 -0.07
C ARG A 25 6.80 15.14 -1.40
N LYS A 26 7.22 13.98 -1.92
CA LYS A 26 6.69 13.41 -3.16
C LYS A 26 5.18 13.23 -2.99
N ARG A 27 4.40 13.89 -3.86
CA ARG A 27 2.93 13.84 -3.84
C ARG A 27 2.47 12.67 -4.70
N VAL A 28 1.80 11.70 -4.10
CA VAL A 28 1.27 10.53 -4.81
C VAL A 28 -0.25 10.54 -4.81
N ARG A 29 -0.86 10.21 -5.96
CA ARG A 29 -2.31 10.09 -6.09
C ARG A 29 -2.78 8.76 -5.48
N VAL A 30 -3.86 8.81 -4.70
CA VAL A 30 -4.50 7.60 -4.17
C VAL A 30 -5.34 6.93 -5.25
N VAL A 31 -5.08 5.65 -5.49
CA VAL A 31 -5.88 4.78 -6.38
C VAL A 31 -6.87 4.00 -5.52
N GLN A 32 -8.13 3.91 -5.95
CA GLN A 32 -9.14 3.07 -5.30
C GLN A 32 -9.13 1.71 -5.97
N LEU A 33 -8.97 0.64 -5.20
CA LEU A 33 -9.00 -0.71 -5.75
C LEU A 33 -10.43 -1.23 -5.70
N ALA A 34 -10.93 -1.76 -6.83
CA ALA A 34 -12.31 -2.25 -6.94
C ALA A 34 -12.61 -3.40 -5.97
N TRP A 35 -11.60 -4.24 -5.70
CA TRP A 35 -11.75 -5.42 -4.87
C TRP A 35 -11.69 -5.15 -3.37
N ARG A 36 -11.28 -3.96 -2.94
CA ARG A 36 -10.90 -3.71 -1.54
C ARG A 36 -12.08 -3.18 -0.73
N SER A 37 -12.36 -3.80 0.41
CA SER A 37 -13.41 -3.35 1.32
C SER A 37 -13.14 -1.95 1.90
N GLN A 38 -14.22 -1.19 2.14
CA GLN A 38 -14.12 0.17 2.69
C GLN A 38 -13.54 0.19 4.11
N TRP A 39 -13.91 -0.76 4.96
CA TRP A 39 -13.41 -0.81 6.33
C TRP A 39 -11.89 -1.07 6.39
N LEU A 40 -11.36 -1.91 5.49
CA LEU A 40 -9.91 -2.13 5.38
C LEU A 40 -9.20 -0.83 4.97
N VAL A 41 -9.80 -0.05 4.08
CA VAL A 41 -9.30 1.29 3.74
C VAL A 41 -9.27 2.20 4.97
N ASP A 42 -10.29 2.15 5.82
CA ASP A 42 -10.38 2.98 7.01
C ASP A 42 -9.36 2.58 8.08
N ILE A 43 -9.11 1.28 8.28
CA ILE A 43 -8.03 0.79 9.15
C ILE A 43 -6.66 1.22 8.63
N LEU A 44 -6.40 1.05 7.34
CA LEU A 44 -5.11 1.46 6.75
C LEU A 44 -4.89 2.97 6.89
N ARG A 45 -5.96 3.78 6.73
CA ARG A 45 -5.91 5.23 6.96
C ARG A 45 -5.65 5.57 8.42
N TYR A 46 -6.26 4.85 9.36
CA TYR A 46 -6.01 5.02 10.78
C TYR A 46 -4.56 4.74 11.12
N ILE A 47 -4.01 3.61 10.65
CA ILE A 47 -2.62 3.22 10.82
C ILE A 47 -1.69 4.27 10.20
N ASP A 48 -1.93 4.67 8.95
CA ASP A 48 -1.15 5.71 8.27
C ASP A 48 -1.15 7.03 9.05
N ASN A 49 -2.30 7.44 9.59
CA ASN A 49 -2.42 8.67 10.36
C ASN A 49 -1.68 8.56 11.69
N HIS A 50 -1.83 7.43 12.39
CA HIS A 50 -1.12 7.15 13.63
C HIS A 50 0.40 7.21 13.42
N TYR A 51 0.92 6.55 12.38
CA TYR A 51 2.34 6.64 12.01
C TYR A 51 2.80 8.05 11.65
N ARG A 52 1.95 8.90 11.04
CA ARG A 52 2.31 10.31 10.80
C ARG A 52 2.45 11.11 12.08
N HIS A 53 1.61 10.83 13.08
CA HIS A 53 1.66 11.48 14.39
C HIS A 53 2.83 10.96 15.23
N GLU A 54 3.09 9.65 15.19
CA GLU A 54 4.20 9.01 15.93
C GLU A 54 5.56 9.16 15.26
N ALA A 55 5.62 9.40 13.95
CA ALA A 55 6.80 9.89 13.24
C ALA A 55 7.13 11.35 13.62
N CYS A 56 7.02 11.67 14.91
CA CYS A 56 7.88 12.68 15.51
C CYS A 56 9.34 12.26 15.26
N PRO A 57 10.23 13.20 14.92
CA PRO A 57 11.62 12.88 14.68
C PRO A 57 12.26 12.47 16.00
N LEU A 58 12.23 11.17 16.31
CA LEU A 58 13.23 10.57 17.17
C LEU A 58 14.57 10.92 16.52
N GLN A 59 15.29 11.84 17.16
CA GLN A 59 16.61 12.31 16.80
C GLN A 59 17.44 11.13 16.26
N GLY A 60 17.74 11.15 14.95
CA GLY A 60 18.75 10.26 14.36
C GLY A 60 18.31 9.22 13.33
N LYS A 61 17.01 9.00 13.07
CA LYS A 61 16.63 8.08 11.97
C LYS A 61 16.61 8.79 10.62
N ARG A 62 17.69 8.63 9.83
CA ARG A 62 17.76 8.96 8.39
C ARG A 62 16.89 7.98 7.59
N GLY A 63 15.57 8.16 7.63
CA GLY A 63 14.61 7.48 6.74
C GLY A 63 14.02 8.45 5.71
N ASN A 64 13.47 7.93 4.61
CA ASN A 64 12.70 8.76 3.68
C ASN A 64 11.48 9.34 4.39
N ALA A 65 11.21 10.62 4.14
CA ALA A 65 10.02 11.27 4.67
C ALA A 65 8.77 10.61 4.08
N ALA A 66 7.73 10.45 4.91
CA ALA A 66 6.45 9.92 4.45
C ALA A 66 5.93 10.74 3.25
N HIS A 67 5.56 10.06 2.16
CA HIS A 67 4.97 10.70 0.99
C HIS A 67 3.62 11.32 1.33
N GLU A 68 3.38 12.53 0.82
CA GLU A 68 2.11 13.21 0.96
C GLU A 68 1.11 12.59 -0.03
N ARG A 69 0.03 12.00 0.48
CA ARG A 69 -1.02 11.40 -0.36
C ARG A 69 -2.03 12.48 -0.75
N VAL A 70 -2.19 12.74 -2.04
CA VAL A 70 -3.16 13.73 -2.55
C VAL A 70 -4.47 13.01 -2.87
N HIS A 71 -5.54 13.43 -2.18
CA HIS A 71 -6.90 12.94 -2.39
C HIS A 71 -7.54 13.62 -3.61
N ALA A 72 -7.21 13.14 -4.81
CA ALA A 72 -7.98 13.43 -6.02
C ALA A 72 -9.15 12.43 -6.17
N ARG A 73 -10.11 12.70 -7.09
CA ARG A 73 -11.14 11.70 -7.45
C ARG A 73 -10.44 10.37 -7.79
N PRO A 74 -10.72 9.28 -7.06
CA PRO A 74 -9.99 8.04 -7.25
C PRO A 74 -10.31 7.47 -8.62
N ARG A 75 -9.26 7.13 -9.39
CA ARG A 75 -9.43 6.20 -10.50
C ARG A 75 -9.61 4.83 -9.87
N VAL A 76 -10.68 4.13 -10.25
CA VAL A 76 -10.88 2.72 -9.85
C VAL A 76 -9.90 1.88 -10.65
N ASP A 77 -9.11 1.09 -9.94
CA ASP A 77 -8.15 0.17 -10.51
C ASP A 77 -8.59 -1.28 -10.22
N TYR A 78 -8.47 -2.09 -11.27
CA TYR A 78 -8.84 -3.50 -11.31
C TYR A 78 -7.58 -4.40 -11.38
N THR A 79 -6.41 -3.84 -11.05
CA THR A 79 -5.14 -4.57 -10.96
C THR A 79 -5.20 -5.77 -10.01
N ARG A 80 -4.18 -6.63 -10.16
CA ARG A 80 -4.00 -7.94 -9.52
C ARG A 80 -4.51 -7.98 -8.08
N VAL A 81 -5.56 -8.77 -7.86
CA VAL A 81 -6.19 -8.98 -6.56
C VAL A 81 -5.35 -9.94 -5.72
N PRO A 82 -5.02 -9.61 -4.47
CA PRO A 82 -4.34 -10.54 -3.57
C PRO A 82 -5.22 -11.75 -3.26
N LYS A 83 -4.60 -12.94 -3.29
CA LYS A 83 -5.21 -14.21 -2.89
C LYS A 83 -5.01 -14.45 -1.38
N ASN A 84 -5.81 -15.32 -0.78
CA ASN A 84 -5.73 -15.72 0.63
C ASN A 84 -5.99 -14.61 1.66
N LEU A 85 -6.68 -13.53 1.28
CA LEU A 85 -7.16 -12.57 2.26
C LEU A 85 -8.43 -13.10 2.94
N PRO A 86 -8.73 -12.67 4.18
CA PRO A 86 -10.02 -12.93 4.79
C PRO A 86 -11.17 -12.44 3.89
N CYS A 87 -12.28 -13.18 3.85
CA CYS A 87 -13.43 -12.84 3.00
C CYS A 87 -13.87 -11.38 3.15
N ASN A 88 -13.90 -10.89 4.40
CA ASN A 88 -14.30 -9.53 4.71
C ASN A 88 -13.31 -8.46 4.20
N PHE A 89 -12.09 -8.79 3.76
CA PHE A 89 -11.14 -7.80 3.22
C PHE A 89 -11.47 -7.44 1.76
N TYR A 90 -12.28 -8.26 1.10
CA TYR A 90 -12.81 -7.96 -0.22
C TYR A 90 -14.06 -7.08 -0.11
N ASP A 91 -14.31 -6.22 -1.08
CA ASP A 91 -15.56 -5.48 -1.19
C ASP A 91 -16.71 -6.46 -1.48
N ASP A 92 -17.81 -6.37 -0.72
CA ASP A 92 -18.91 -7.33 -0.81
C ASP A 92 -19.52 -7.36 -2.23
N ASN A 93 -19.80 -6.19 -2.80
CA ASN A 93 -20.41 -6.11 -4.13
C ASN A 93 -19.48 -6.70 -5.19
N TRP A 94 -18.19 -6.39 -5.08
CA TRP A 94 -17.17 -6.95 -5.95
C TRP A 94 -17.05 -8.48 -5.79
N TYR A 95 -16.93 -8.97 -4.55
CA TYR A 95 -16.75 -10.39 -4.26
C TYR A 95 -17.93 -11.25 -4.71
N TYR A 96 -19.17 -10.76 -4.49
CA TYR A 96 -20.38 -11.44 -4.95
C TYR A 96 -20.61 -11.32 -6.47
N SER A 97 -19.98 -10.36 -7.13
CA SER A 97 -20.03 -10.26 -8.60
C SER A 97 -19.15 -11.31 -9.31
N LEU A 98 -18.20 -11.92 -8.60
CA LEU A 98 -17.31 -12.95 -9.14
C LEU A 98 -18.04 -14.26 -9.38
N ASN A 99 -17.62 -15.00 -10.40
CA ASN A 99 -18.07 -16.36 -10.62
C ASN A 99 -17.42 -17.35 -9.62
N ASP A 100 -17.93 -18.58 -9.57
CA ASP A 100 -17.48 -19.58 -8.60
C ASP A 100 -16.01 -19.96 -8.78
N TYR A 101 -15.51 -19.97 -10.02
CA TYR A 101 -14.11 -20.27 -10.32
C TYR A 101 -13.18 -19.15 -9.84
N GLU A 102 -13.55 -17.89 -10.06
CA GLU A 102 -12.81 -16.71 -9.59
C GLU A 102 -12.76 -16.65 -8.06
N ARG A 103 -13.89 -16.94 -7.39
CA ARG A 103 -13.91 -17.03 -5.91
C ARG A 103 -13.06 -18.18 -5.39
N TYR A 104 -13.09 -19.33 -6.06
CA TYR A 104 -12.21 -20.45 -5.74
C TYR A 104 -10.73 -20.08 -5.92
N GLU A 105 -10.39 -19.38 -7.00
CA GLU A 105 -9.03 -18.91 -7.27
C GLU A 105 -8.51 -17.90 -6.26
N LEU A 106 -9.38 -17.08 -5.65
CA LEU A 106 -9.01 -16.17 -4.56
C LEU A 106 -8.56 -16.92 -3.31
N ASN A 107 -9.05 -18.15 -3.10
CA ASN A 107 -8.80 -18.97 -1.92
C ASN A 107 -8.95 -18.16 -0.61
N ALA A 108 -10.06 -17.43 -0.49
CA ALA A 108 -10.29 -16.51 0.62
C ALA A 108 -10.26 -17.24 1.97
N ALA A 109 -9.57 -16.65 2.95
CA ALA A 109 -9.54 -17.15 4.31
C ALA A 109 -10.85 -16.80 5.04
N PRO A 110 -11.19 -17.49 6.15
CA PRO A 110 -12.31 -17.09 7.00
C PRO A 110 -12.22 -15.63 7.43
N GLU A 111 -13.38 -15.03 7.72
CA GLU A 111 -13.46 -13.65 8.19
C GLU A 111 -12.53 -13.42 9.38
N TRP A 112 -11.82 -12.30 9.35
CA TRP A 112 -10.95 -11.89 10.45
C TRP A 112 -11.62 -10.76 11.22
N TYR A 113 -11.76 -10.96 12.53
CA TYR A 113 -12.18 -9.95 13.47
C TYR A 113 -11.02 -9.65 14.41
N PRO A 114 -10.70 -8.37 14.68
CA PRO A 114 -9.76 -8.06 15.74
C PRO A 114 -10.31 -8.61 17.06
N SER A 115 -9.48 -9.36 17.78
CA SER A 115 -9.80 -9.76 19.16
C SER A 115 -9.80 -8.51 20.05
N ASP A 116 -10.89 -8.30 20.79
CA ASP A 116 -11.03 -7.23 21.80
C ASP A 116 -10.01 -7.34 22.95
#